data_AF-A0A3D3IT39-F1
#
_entry.id   AF-A0A3D3IT39-F1
#
_cell.length_a   1.000
_cell.length_b   1.000
_cell.length_c   1.000
_cell.angle_alpha   90.00
_cell.angle_beta   90.00
_cell.angle_gamma   90.00
#
_symmetry.space_group_name_H-M   'P 1'
#
loop_
_entity.id
_entity.type
_entity.pdbx_description
1 polymer ?
#
loop_
_entity_poly.entity_id
_entity_poly.type
_entity_poly.pdbx_seq_one_letter_code
_entity_poly.pdbx_strand_id
1 'polypeptide(L)'
;MFEKNARIAVAVSGGPDSMALLHLMYTATKNIVALTVDHGLRKESMAEAKTIAAWCQKHKITHHILKWRGEKPKTAVHEAARTARYDLLQNWCRKNKILHLATAHHADDNAETILQRIAKASGTQGLAGMQEHTFLPHLHIWRPLLLNYKSELVAYCAQYKIPFAQDASNDNPKFARGRLRGAADVLSAEGLTTKNLNLLAQKQFLAAQAIENQAAEFLANYARLVPKTESVFTLKPWQSLPDATAQHVLDYVLKLTSGAYAPIRSESLGNLRAMLAGNDFRAKTLGHCRIHIKKTKSDARVIITPEAARG
;
A
#
# COMPACT_ATOMS: atom_id res chain seq x y z
N MET A 1 13.34 10.67 9.29
CA MET A 1 12.78 9.85 10.39
C MET A 1 12.41 10.79 11.53
N PHE A 2 11.25 10.56 12.16
CA PHE A 2 10.71 11.47 13.17
C PHE A 2 11.20 11.16 14.61
N GLU A 3 11.84 10.01 14.82
CA GLU A 3 12.39 9.60 16.12
C GLU A 3 13.92 9.72 16.16
N LYS A 4 14.44 10.30 17.24
CA LYS A 4 15.89 10.31 17.55
C LYS A 4 16.31 8.88 17.91
N ASN A 5 17.34 8.35 17.23
CA ASN A 5 17.80 6.96 17.37
C ASN A 5 16.73 5.89 17.06
N ALA A 6 15.87 6.15 16.07
CA ALA A 6 14.89 5.19 15.58
C ALA A 6 15.49 3.79 15.32
N ARG A 7 14.88 2.73 15.88
CA ARG A 7 15.21 1.35 15.52
C ARG A 7 14.40 0.94 14.31
N ILE A 8 15.07 0.44 13.28
CA ILE A 8 14.42 0.13 11.98
C ILE A 8 14.42 -1.37 11.76
N ALA A 9 13.24 -1.94 11.56
CA ALA A 9 13.10 -3.29 11.05
C ALA A 9 13.35 -3.31 9.53
N VAL A 10 14.16 -4.25 9.05
CA VAL A 10 14.43 -4.42 7.61
C VAL A 10 13.91 -5.79 7.20
N ALA A 11 12.99 -5.83 6.23
CA ALA A 11 12.49 -7.09 5.68
C ALA A 11 13.50 -7.68 4.68
N VAL A 12 14.00 -8.88 4.95
CA VAL A 12 15.07 -9.53 4.17
C VAL A 12 14.59 -10.88 3.65
N SER A 13 14.44 -11.02 2.32
CA SER A 13 14.05 -12.26 1.66
C SER A 13 15.25 -13.11 1.24
N GLY A 14 16.45 -12.53 1.18
CA GLY A 14 17.67 -13.20 0.69
C GLY A 14 17.97 -12.95 -0.78
N GLY A 15 17.05 -12.35 -1.52
CA GLY A 15 17.30 -11.86 -2.88
C GLY A 15 18.17 -10.60 -2.92
N PRO A 16 18.69 -10.22 -4.10
CA PRO A 16 19.64 -9.13 -4.27
C PRO A 16 19.10 -7.81 -3.72
N ASP A 17 17.85 -7.47 -4.00
CA ASP A 17 17.23 -6.21 -3.61
C ASP A 17 17.21 -6.05 -2.07
N SER A 18 16.83 -7.14 -1.37
CA SER A 18 16.73 -7.15 0.08
C SER A 18 18.09 -7.17 0.80
N MET A 19 19.09 -7.79 0.19
CA MET A 19 20.45 -7.82 0.70
C MET A 19 21.16 -6.48 0.47
N ALA A 20 20.94 -5.83 -0.69
CA ALA A 20 21.37 -4.47 -0.96
C ALA A 20 20.76 -3.49 0.06
N LEU A 21 19.45 -3.58 0.29
CA LEU A 21 18.78 -2.77 1.32
C LEU A 21 19.39 -2.98 2.70
N LEU A 22 19.56 -4.24 3.12
CA LEU A 22 20.12 -4.56 4.43
C LEU A 22 21.51 -3.95 4.60
N HIS A 23 22.36 -4.07 3.59
CA HIS A 23 23.70 -3.50 3.60
C HIS A 23 23.67 -1.97 3.65
N LEU A 24 22.87 -1.31 2.80
CA LEU A 24 22.72 0.14 2.79
C LEU A 24 22.27 0.66 4.17
N MET A 25 21.24 0.03 4.75
CA MET A 25 20.73 0.37 6.08
C MET A 25 21.79 0.19 7.16
N TYR A 26 22.54 -0.92 7.12
CA TYR A 26 23.64 -1.20 8.04
C TYR A 26 24.81 -0.20 7.94
N THR A 27 25.08 0.32 6.74
CA THR A 27 26.09 1.36 6.54
C THR A 27 25.62 2.73 7.02
N ALA A 28 24.34 3.04 6.87
CA ALA A 28 23.76 4.32 7.29
C ALA A 28 23.50 4.40 8.80
N THR A 29 23.10 3.29 9.43
CA THR A 29 22.82 3.23 10.86
C THR A 29 23.07 1.84 11.44
N LYS A 30 23.54 1.78 12.70
CA LYS A 30 23.71 0.52 13.42
C LYS A 30 22.45 0.08 14.19
N ASN A 31 21.43 0.94 14.31
CA ASN A 31 20.21 0.61 15.04
C ASN A 31 19.16 -0.05 14.14
N ILE A 32 19.50 -1.23 13.62
CA ILE A 32 18.62 -2.00 12.73
C ILE A 32 18.36 -3.41 13.28
N VAL A 33 17.26 -4.02 12.84
CA VAL A 33 16.95 -5.42 13.06
C VAL A 33 16.47 -6.04 11.76
N ALA A 34 17.08 -7.14 11.34
CA ALA A 34 16.73 -7.85 10.12
C ALA A 34 15.64 -8.90 10.41
N LEU A 35 14.60 -8.94 9.57
CA LEU A 35 13.48 -9.87 9.68
C LEU A 35 13.35 -10.68 8.40
N THR A 36 13.46 -11.99 8.50
CA THR A 36 13.22 -12.91 7.38
C THR A 36 11.94 -13.69 7.64
N VAL A 37 11.07 -13.78 6.64
CA VAL A 37 9.87 -14.61 6.72
C VAL A 37 10.14 -15.95 6.05
N ASP A 38 10.04 -17.02 6.83
CA ASP A 38 10.05 -18.39 6.33
C ASP A 38 8.60 -18.83 6.05
N HIS A 39 8.27 -18.94 4.77
CA HIS A 39 6.96 -19.37 4.30
C HIS A 39 6.77 -20.88 4.40
N GLY A 40 7.86 -21.65 4.59
CA GLY A 40 7.87 -23.11 4.57
C GLY A 40 7.33 -23.73 3.29
N LEU A 41 7.20 -22.98 2.19
CA LEU A 41 6.65 -23.44 0.92
C LEU A 41 7.65 -24.33 0.16
N ARG A 42 8.94 -24.12 0.42
CA ARG A 42 10.08 -24.80 -0.17
C ARG A 42 10.97 -25.31 0.94
N LYS A 43 11.59 -26.48 0.78
CA LYS A 43 12.54 -27.02 1.79
C LYS A 43 13.76 -26.12 1.93
N GLU A 44 14.12 -25.43 0.85
CA GLU A 44 15.26 -24.51 0.75
C GLU A 44 15.03 -23.20 1.51
N SER A 45 13.78 -22.81 1.79
CA SER A 45 13.45 -21.51 2.43
C SER A 45 14.10 -21.35 3.81
N MET A 46 14.19 -22.43 4.58
CA MET A 46 14.87 -22.42 5.88
C MET A 46 16.39 -22.33 5.73
N ALA A 47 16.97 -22.94 4.68
CA ALA A 47 18.39 -22.85 4.40
C ALA A 47 18.79 -21.43 3.97
N GLU A 48 18.01 -20.81 3.07
CA GLU A 48 18.16 -19.40 2.67
C GLU A 48 18.10 -18.47 3.90
N ALA A 49 17.12 -18.66 4.79
CA ALA A 49 16.99 -17.87 6.01
C ALA A 49 18.18 -18.04 6.98
N LYS A 50 18.79 -19.23 7.05
CA LYS A 50 20.02 -19.47 7.83
C LYS A 50 21.23 -18.76 7.22
N THR A 51 21.35 -18.71 5.91
CA THR A 51 22.42 -17.96 5.22
C THR A 51 22.33 -16.47 5.55
N ILE A 52 21.12 -15.90 5.54
CA ILE A 52 20.89 -14.50 5.94
C ILE A 52 21.25 -14.31 7.42
N ALA A 53 20.89 -15.25 8.30
CA ALA A 53 21.22 -15.19 9.72
C ALA A 53 22.73 -15.17 9.97
N ALA A 54 23.48 -16.03 9.27
CA ALA A 54 24.94 -16.07 9.36
C ALA A 54 25.58 -14.76 8.87
N TRP A 55 25.07 -14.19 7.78
CA TRP A 55 25.50 -12.87 7.31
C TRP A 55 25.23 -11.79 8.36
N CYS A 56 24.02 -11.73 8.92
CA CYS A 56 23.67 -10.78 9.97
C CYS A 56 24.58 -10.92 11.20
N GLN A 57 24.85 -12.15 11.63
CA GLN A 57 25.73 -12.44 12.76
C GLN A 57 27.15 -11.92 12.52
N LYS A 58 27.74 -12.17 11.34
CA LYS A 58 29.05 -11.65 10.96
C LYS A 58 29.13 -10.13 11.03
N HIS A 59 28.02 -9.45 10.68
CA HIS A 59 27.91 -8.00 10.68
C HIS A 59 27.34 -7.40 11.99
N LYS A 60 27.18 -8.22 13.05
CA LYS A 60 26.62 -7.80 14.35
C LYS A 60 25.22 -7.17 14.25
N ILE A 61 24.40 -7.65 13.31
CA ILE A 61 23.01 -7.23 13.12
C ILE A 61 22.10 -8.24 13.83
N THR A 62 21.17 -7.75 14.66
CA THR A 62 20.12 -8.61 15.24
C THR A 62 19.23 -9.15 14.11
N HIS A 63 19.00 -10.46 14.07
CA HIS A 63 18.16 -11.11 13.05
C HIS A 63 17.10 -12.02 13.68
N HIS A 64 15.89 -11.99 13.13
CA HIS A 64 14.81 -12.89 13.52
C HIS A 64 14.18 -13.55 12.29
N ILE A 65 13.90 -14.85 12.43
CA ILE A 65 13.17 -15.63 11.44
C ILE A 65 11.73 -15.79 11.91
N LEU A 66 10.79 -15.26 11.13
CA LEU A 66 9.36 -15.31 11.37
C LEU A 66 8.75 -16.43 10.54
N LYS A 67 8.20 -17.45 11.19
CA LYS A 67 7.63 -18.61 10.49
C LYS A 67 6.15 -18.42 10.23
N TRP A 68 5.72 -18.63 8.99
CA TRP A 68 4.30 -18.79 8.68
C TRP A 68 3.83 -20.17 9.13
N ARG A 69 3.01 -20.19 10.19
CA ARG A 69 2.39 -21.39 10.75
C ARG A 69 0.94 -21.50 10.30
N GLY A 70 0.43 -22.73 10.18
CA GLY A 70 -0.95 -23.03 9.83
C GLY A 70 -1.12 -23.68 8.45
N GLU A 71 -2.35 -24.07 8.14
CA GLU A 71 -2.69 -24.62 6.83
C GLU A 71 -2.51 -23.57 5.73
N LYS A 72 -1.92 -23.99 4.62
CA LYS A 72 -1.69 -23.12 3.47
C LYS A 72 -2.85 -23.31 2.50
N PRO A 73 -3.42 -22.23 1.96
CA PRO A 73 -4.53 -22.35 1.05
C PRO A 73 -4.10 -23.11 -0.20
N LYS A 74 -5.00 -23.93 -0.75
CA LYS A 74 -4.73 -24.74 -1.95
C LYS A 74 -4.69 -23.87 -3.23
N THR A 75 -5.35 -22.71 -3.20
CA THR A 75 -5.41 -21.73 -4.29
C THR A 75 -4.85 -20.39 -3.84
N ALA A 76 -4.45 -19.54 -4.79
CA ALA A 76 -3.89 -18.20 -4.51
C ALA A 76 -2.72 -18.19 -3.50
N VAL A 77 -1.92 -19.27 -3.46
CA VAL A 77 -0.81 -19.47 -2.51
C VAL A 77 0.12 -18.25 -2.42
N HIS A 78 0.43 -17.60 -3.54
CA HIS A 78 1.30 -16.42 -3.56
C HIS A 78 0.68 -15.17 -2.94
N GLU A 79 -0.61 -14.94 -3.17
CA GLU A 79 -1.34 -13.83 -2.55
C GLU A 79 -1.44 -14.06 -1.04
N ALA A 80 -1.81 -15.27 -0.64
CA ALA A 80 -1.84 -15.67 0.77
C ALA A 80 -0.46 -15.57 1.43
N ALA A 81 0.61 -16.00 0.75
CA ALA A 81 1.97 -15.86 1.25
C ALA A 81 2.39 -14.39 1.39
N ARG A 82 1.99 -13.52 0.45
CA ARG A 82 2.25 -12.07 0.54
C ARG A 82 1.50 -11.45 1.72
N THR A 83 0.23 -11.79 1.92
CA THR A 83 -0.56 -11.35 3.07
C THR A 83 0.06 -11.82 4.38
N ALA A 84 0.34 -13.12 4.50
CA ALA A 84 0.99 -13.71 5.67
C ALA A 84 2.37 -13.07 5.96
N ARG A 85 3.15 -12.74 4.92
CA ARG A 85 4.42 -12.02 5.08
C ARG A 85 4.23 -10.70 5.80
N TYR A 86 3.31 -9.87 5.29
CA TYR A 86 3.05 -8.56 5.85
C TYR A 86 2.45 -8.65 7.25
N ASP A 87 1.58 -9.64 7.51
CA ASP A 87 0.99 -9.84 8.83
C ASP A 87 2.05 -10.24 9.86
N LEU A 88 2.96 -11.15 9.51
CA LEU A 88 4.06 -11.55 10.39
C LEU A 88 4.99 -10.38 10.71
N LEU A 89 5.39 -9.61 9.69
CA LEU A 89 6.25 -8.44 9.85
C LEU A 89 5.57 -7.37 10.72
N GLN A 90 4.33 -7.00 10.40
CA GLN A 90 3.56 -6.01 11.15
C GLN A 90 3.35 -6.44 12.61
N ASN A 91 2.95 -7.69 12.85
CA ASN A 91 2.74 -8.21 14.20
C ASN A 91 4.04 -8.24 15.01
N TRP A 92 5.17 -8.60 14.39
CA TRP A 92 6.46 -8.59 15.07
C TRP A 92 6.88 -7.16 15.42
N CYS A 93 6.79 -6.21 14.48
CA CYS A 93 7.10 -4.80 14.75
C CYS A 93 6.24 -4.23 15.88
N ARG A 94 4.92 -4.47 15.83
CA ARG A 94 3.97 -4.05 16.87
C ARG A 94 4.34 -4.59 18.25
N LYS A 95 4.61 -5.89 18.36
CA LYS A 95 4.99 -6.54 19.64
C LYS A 95 6.28 -5.98 20.23
N ASN A 96 7.22 -5.59 19.36
CA ASN A 96 8.53 -5.07 19.76
C ASN A 96 8.59 -3.54 19.79
N LYS A 97 7.44 -2.85 19.64
CA LYS A 97 7.34 -1.37 19.63
C LYS A 97 8.28 -0.71 18.60
N ILE A 98 8.45 -1.34 17.44
CA ILE A 98 9.23 -0.79 16.32
C ILE A 98 8.26 -0.16 15.33
N LEU A 99 8.40 1.16 15.13
CA LEU A 99 7.51 1.94 14.27
C LEU A 99 7.92 1.91 12.80
N HIS A 100 9.15 1.54 12.47
CA HIS A 100 9.68 1.65 11.11
C HIS A 100 10.02 0.28 10.52
N LEU A 101 9.41 -0.04 9.37
CA LEU A 101 9.70 -1.23 8.57
C LEU A 101 10.19 -0.82 7.18
N ALA A 102 11.47 -1.03 6.90
CA ALA A 102 12.05 -0.87 5.58
C ALA A 102 11.82 -2.12 4.72
N THR A 103 11.43 -1.93 3.46
CA THR A 103 11.26 -3.00 2.47
C THR A 103 11.97 -2.65 1.16
N ALA A 104 12.50 -3.66 0.48
CA ALA A 104 13.33 -3.49 -0.71
C ALA A 104 12.53 -3.39 -2.03
N HIS A 105 11.36 -2.76 -1.99
CA HIS A 105 10.64 -2.48 -3.24
C HIS A 105 11.39 -1.41 -4.04
N HIS A 106 11.46 -1.62 -5.34
CA HIS A 106 12.25 -0.80 -6.27
C HIS A 106 11.41 -0.32 -7.47
N ALA A 107 12.01 0.42 -8.40
CA ALA A 107 11.31 1.06 -9.52
C ALA A 107 10.59 0.05 -10.42
N ASP A 108 11.19 -1.10 -10.70
CA ASP A 108 10.57 -2.16 -11.52
C ASP A 108 9.38 -2.82 -10.80
N ASP A 109 9.47 -3.03 -9.48
CA ASP A 109 8.33 -3.50 -8.65
C ASP A 109 7.14 -2.52 -8.73
N ASN A 110 7.43 -1.22 -8.76
CA ASN A 110 6.42 -0.19 -8.92
C ASN A 110 5.82 -0.20 -10.34
N ALA A 111 6.65 -0.33 -11.37
CA ALA A 111 6.19 -0.47 -12.76
C ALA A 111 5.27 -1.68 -12.95
N GLU A 112 5.63 -2.84 -12.40
CA GLU A 112 4.75 -4.03 -12.37
C GLU A 112 3.42 -3.73 -11.67
N THR A 113 3.45 -3.00 -10.56
CA THR A 113 2.25 -2.61 -9.80
C THR A 113 1.36 -1.68 -10.61
N ILE A 114 1.94 -0.72 -11.33
CA ILE A 114 1.21 0.25 -12.15
C ILE A 114 0.52 -0.47 -13.30
N LEU A 115 1.21 -1.36 -14.01
CA LEU A 115 0.62 -2.17 -15.08
C LEU A 115 -0.58 -2.99 -14.58
N GLN A 116 -0.45 -3.60 -13.40
CA GLN A 116 -1.57 -4.32 -12.78
C GLN A 116 -2.75 -3.39 -12.44
N ARG A 117 -2.48 -2.15 -12.03
CA ARG A 117 -3.51 -1.17 -11.69
C ARG A 117 -4.18 -0.57 -12.93
N ILE A 118 -3.45 -0.39 -14.03
CA ILE A 118 -3.99 -0.05 -15.35
C ILE A 118 -4.94 -1.17 -15.82
N ALA A 119 -4.50 -2.43 -15.77
CA ALA A 119 -5.32 -3.58 -16.17
C ALA A 119 -6.63 -3.72 -15.34
N LYS A 120 -6.68 -3.12 -14.15
CA LYS A 120 -7.86 -3.07 -13.28
C LYS A 120 -8.66 -1.77 -13.39
N ALA A 121 -8.33 -0.89 -14.35
CA ALA A 121 -8.92 0.43 -14.51
C ALA A 121 -8.93 1.25 -13.19
N SER A 122 -7.83 1.20 -12.45
CA SER A 122 -7.72 1.92 -11.18
C SER A 122 -7.76 3.44 -11.39
N GLY A 123 -8.41 4.16 -10.48
CA GLY A 123 -8.41 5.63 -10.49
C GLY A 123 -7.06 6.25 -10.10
N THR A 124 -7.01 7.59 -10.03
CA THR A 124 -5.80 8.39 -9.77
C THR A 124 -4.97 7.91 -8.57
N GLN A 125 -5.60 7.68 -7.42
CA GLN A 125 -4.92 7.17 -6.21
C GLN A 125 -4.33 5.77 -6.43
N GLY A 126 -5.00 4.92 -7.19
CA GLY A 126 -4.46 3.63 -7.59
C GLY A 126 -3.28 3.83 -8.56
N LEU A 127 -3.40 4.64 -9.59
CA LEU A 127 -2.32 4.80 -10.56
C LEU A 127 -1.08 5.51 -10.00
N ALA A 128 -1.18 6.15 -8.83
CA ALA A 128 -0.04 6.71 -8.09
C ALA A 128 1.03 5.68 -7.67
N GLY A 129 0.82 4.38 -7.90
CA GLY A 129 1.80 3.33 -7.62
C GLY A 129 2.05 3.10 -6.12
N MET A 130 3.20 2.51 -5.79
CA MET A 130 3.71 2.45 -4.44
C MET A 130 4.25 3.82 -4.02
N GLN A 131 4.12 4.14 -2.74
CA GLN A 131 4.68 5.36 -2.14
C GLN A 131 5.95 5.01 -1.36
N GLU A 132 6.91 5.93 -1.32
CA GLU A 132 8.13 5.76 -0.52
C GLU A 132 7.77 5.54 0.96
N HIS A 133 6.79 6.29 1.44
CA HIS A 133 6.28 6.22 2.79
C HIS A 133 4.83 5.75 2.80
N THR A 134 4.49 4.79 3.66
CA THR A 134 3.11 4.40 3.94
C THR A 134 2.90 4.35 5.44
N PHE A 135 2.00 5.18 5.94
CA PHE A 135 1.65 5.24 7.36
C PHE A 135 0.41 4.39 7.62
N LEU A 136 0.59 3.32 8.37
CA LEU A 136 -0.46 2.51 8.97
C LEU A 136 -0.63 2.94 10.43
N PRO A 137 -1.77 2.65 11.09
CA PRO A 137 -2.05 3.13 12.45
C PRO A 137 -0.96 2.83 13.50
N HIS A 138 -0.15 1.79 13.30
CA HIS A 138 0.89 1.36 14.23
C HIS A 138 2.22 1.02 13.53
N LEU A 139 2.37 1.38 12.24
CA LEU A 139 3.57 1.05 11.47
C LEU A 139 3.78 2.03 10.32
N HIS A 140 4.99 2.54 10.21
CA HIS A 140 5.48 3.24 9.04
C HIS A 140 6.28 2.27 8.17
N ILE A 141 5.75 1.95 6.99
CA ILE A 141 6.46 1.19 5.96
C ILE A 141 7.24 2.16 5.09
N TRP A 142 8.55 1.95 4.99
CA TRP A 142 9.47 2.75 4.20
C TRP A 142 10.06 1.92 3.05
N ARG A 143 10.14 2.50 1.86
CA ARG A 143 10.67 1.88 0.63
C ARG A 143 11.81 2.75 0.08
N PRO A 144 12.99 2.77 0.72
CA PRO A 144 14.09 3.65 0.33
C PRO A 144 14.63 3.39 -1.09
N LEU A 145 14.43 2.18 -1.62
CA LEU A 145 14.93 1.80 -2.95
C LEU A 145 13.94 2.06 -4.07
N LEU A 146 12.81 2.73 -3.81
CA LEU A 146 11.70 2.82 -4.75
C LEU A 146 12.06 3.53 -6.07
N LEU A 147 13.11 4.36 -6.05
CA LEU A 147 13.63 5.05 -7.23
C LEU A 147 14.79 4.32 -7.91
N ASN A 148 15.31 3.24 -7.30
CA ASN A 148 16.41 2.46 -7.86
C ASN A 148 15.89 1.36 -8.77
N TYR A 149 16.70 0.97 -9.76
CA TYR A 149 16.41 -0.13 -10.66
C TYR A 149 17.00 -1.44 -10.15
N LYS A 150 16.37 -2.56 -10.47
CA LYS A 150 16.87 -3.89 -10.09
C LYS A 150 18.29 -4.13 -10.56
N SER A 151 18.63 -3.70 -11.78
CA SER A 151 19.99 -3.83 -12.33
C SER A 151 21.04 -3.12 -11.47
N GLU A 152 20.72 -1.94 -10.94
CA GLU A 152 21.59 -1.18 -10.03
C GLU A 152 21.77 -1.91 -8.70
N LEU A 153 20.71 -2.50 -8.16
CA LEU A 153 20.78 -3.26 -6.90
C LEU A 153 21.63 -4.54 -7.04
N VAL A 154 21.53 -5.22 -8.18
CA VAL A 154 22.39 -6.37 -8.50
C VAL A 154 23.84 -5.94 -8.67
N ALA A 155 24.10 -4.85 -9.40
CA ALA A 155 25.45 -4.29 -9.57
C ALA A 155 26.05 -3.86 -8.22
N TYR A 156 25.24 -3.25 -7.35
CA TYR A 156 25.63 -2.88 -5.99
C TYR A 156 26.04 -4.12 -5.17
N CYS A 157 25.24 -5.19 -5.22
CA CYS A 157 25.61 -6.44 -4.55
C CYS A 157 26.94 -7.00 -5.06
N ALA A 158 27.16 -6.97 -6.38
CA ALA A 158 28.43 -7.43 -6.97
C ALA A 158 29.62 -6.57 -6.52
N GLN A 159 29.48 -5.24 -6.56
CA GLN A 159 30.51 -4.28 -6.16
C GLN A 159 30.96 -4.50 -4.71
N TYR A 160 30.00 -4.68 -3.80
CA TYR A 160 30.28 -4.86 -2.36
C TYR A 160 30.42 -6.33 -1.94
N LYS A 161 30.44 -7.27 -2.90
CA LYS A 161 30.55 -8.72 -2.66
C LYS A 161 29.52 -9.24 -1.66
N ILE A 162 28.29 -8.72 -1.75
CA ILE A 162 27.18 -9.10 -0.88
C ILE A 162 26.58 -10.40 -1.43
N PRO A 163 26.55 -11.50 -0.64
CA PRO A 163 25.93 -12.74 -1.09
C PRO A 163 24.41 -12.58 -1.13
N PHE A 164 23.79 -13.09 -2.20
CA PHE A 164 22.34 -13.18 -2.31
C PHE A 164 21.95 -14.47 -3.03
N ALA A 165 20.75 -14.96 -2.77
CA ALA A 165 20.18 -16.10 -3.49
C ALA A 165 19.63 -15.64 -4.85
N GLN A 166 19.91 -16.41 -5.91
CA GLN A 166 19.22 -16.27 -7.19
C GLN A 166 17.92 -17.08 -7.13
N ASP A 167 16.78 -16.40 -7.11
CA ASP A 167 15.47 -17.06 -7.02
C ASP A 167 14.95 -17.40 -8.42
N ALA A 168 14.89 -18.70 -8.73
CA ALA A 168 14.33 -19.25 -9.97
C ALA A 168 12.78 -19.16 -10.04
N SER A 169 12.11 -18.85 -8.92
CA SER A 169 10.63 -18.78 -8.86
C SER A 169 10.05 -17.53 -9.54
N ASN A 170 10.89 -16.58 -9.94
CA ASN A 170 10.51 -15.23 -10.34
C ASN A 170 9.97 -15.12 -11.78
N ASP A 171 10.14 -16.15 -12.60
CA ASP A 171 9.85 -16.12 -14.04
C ASP A 171 8.69 -17.06 -14.44
N ASN A 172 7.91 -17.55 -13.48
CA ASN A 172 6.84 -18.49 -13.77
C ASN A 172 5.64 -17.80 -14.48
N PRO A 173 5.32 -18.15 -15.74
CA PRO A 173 4.27 -17.49 -16.54
C PRO A 173 2.85 -17.78 -16.05
N LYS A 174 2.66 -18.72 -15.11
CA LYS A 174 1.36 -18.95 -14.47
C LYS A 174 0.87 -17.72 -13.69
N PHE A 175 1.77 -16.83 -13.28
CA PHE A 175 1.45 -15.64 -12.49
C PHE A 175 1.49 -14.37 -13.31
N ALA A 176 0.65 -13.38 -12.92
CA ALA A 176 0.57 -12.10 -13.62
C ALA A 176 1.96 -11.41 -13.72
N ARG A 177 2.77 -11.46 -12.66
CA ARG A 177 4.14 -10.91 -12.67
C ARG A 177 5.05 -11.60 -13.67
N GLY A 178 5.04 -12.95 -13.71
CA GLY A 178 5.83 -13.70 -14.70
C GLY A 178 5.41 -13.39 -16.13
N ARG A 179 4.10 -13.25 -16.40
CA ARG A 179 3.61 -12.83 -17.73
C ARG A 179 4.04 -11.41 -18.09
N LEU A 180 3.95 -10.45 -17.16
CA LEU A 180 4.38 -9.07 -17.40
C LEU A 180 5.88 -8.99 -17.70
N ARG A 181 6.71 -9.79 -17.01
CA ARG A 181 8.14 -9.90 -17.30
C ARG A 181 8.41 -10.53 -18.66
N GLY A 182 7.70 -11.59 -19.01
CA GLY A 182 7.80 -12.19 -20.35
C GLY A 182 7.36 -11.26 -21.48
N ALA A 183 6.51 -10.27 -21.20
CA ALA A 183 6.07 -9.25 -22.14
C ALA A 183 6.92 -7.96 -22.09
N ALA A 184 7.97 -7.90 -21.27
CA ALA A 184 8.69 -6.65 -20.99
C ALA A 184 9.27 -5.99 -22.24
N ASP A 185 9.80 -6.78 -23.18
CA ASP A 185 10.39 -6.26 -24.42
C ASP A 185 9.33 -5.61 -25.32
N VAL A 186 8.19 -6.29 -25.51
CA VAL A 186 7.05 -5.78 -26.28
C VAL A 186 6.49 -4.51 -25.64
N LEU A 187 6.28 -4.53 -24.32
CA LEU A 187 5.78 -3.36 -23.58
C LEU A 187 6.76 -2.18 -23.69
N SER A 188 8.06 -2.44 -23.59
CA SER A 188 9.09 -1.40 -23.68
C SER A 188 9.17 -0.80 -25.08
N ALA A 189 8.99 -1.61 -26.14
CA ALA A 189 8.94 -1.13 -27.52
C ALA A 189 7.77 -0.15 -27.74
N GLU A 190 6.64 -0.37 -27.07
CA GLU A 190 5.47 0.52 -27.07
C GLU A 190 5.58 1.68 -26.06
N GLY A 191 6.75 1.89 -25.45
CA GLY A 191 7.00 3.00 -24.52
C GLY A 191 6.48 2.77 -23.09
N LEU A 192 5.95 1.59 -22.75
CA LEU A 192 5.58 1.19 -21.38
C LEU A 192 6.81 0.73 -20.58
N THR A 193 7.86 1.56 -20.63
CA THR A 193 9.13 1.32 -19.91
C THR A 193 8.96 1.55 -18.41
N THR A 194 9.84 0.94 -17.59
CA THR A 194 9.90 1.21 -16.14
C THR A 194 9.96 2.71 -15.83
N LYS A 195 10.76 3.46 -16.59
CA LYS A 195 10.88 4.92 -16.45
C LYS A 195 9.54 5.63 -16.67
N ASN A 196 8.86 5.35 -17.79
CA ASN A 196 7.61 6.03 -18.15
C ASN A 196 6.46 5.65 -17.22
N LEU A 197 6.40 4.39 -16.78
CA LEU A 197 5.42 3.95 -15.79
C LEU A 197 5.63 4.65 -14.45
N ASN A 198 6.86 4.73 -13.94
CA ASN A 198 7.15 5.47 -12.71
C ASN A 198 6.85 6.97 -12.85
N LEU A 199 7.11 7.58 -14.01
CA LEU A 199 6.73 8.97 -14.29
C LEU A 199 5.20 9.16 -14.30
N LEU A 200 4.45 8.21 -14.86
CA LEU A 200 2.99 8.20 -14.78
C LEU A 200 2.53 8.15 -13.31
N ALA A 201 3.09 7.24 -12.51
CA ALA A 201 2.76 7.17 -11.09
C ALA A 201 3.06 8.46 -10.33
N GLN A 202 4.19 9.12 -10.60
CA GLN A 202 4.50 10.41 -10.00
C GLN A 202 3.47 11.49 -10.38
N LYS A 203 3.07 11.57 -11.66
CA LYS A 203 2.03 12.51 -12.11
C LYS A 203 0.69 12.22 -11.43
N GLN A 204 0.32 10.95 -11.32
CA GLN A 204 -0.92 10.53 -10.68
C GLN A 204 -0.89 10.76 -9.16
N PHE A 205 0.28 10.65 -8.53
CA PHE A 205 0.46 11.01 -7.12
C PHE A 205 0.23 12.51 -6.89
N LEU A 206 0.81 13.38 -7.73
CA LEU A 206 0.57 14.83 -7.64
C LEU A 206 -0.90 15.18 -7.85
N ALA A 207 -1.57 14.53 -8.81
CA ALA A 207 -3.00 14.69 -9.01
C ALA A 207 -3.82 14.20 -7.79
N ALA A 208 -3.44 13.07 -7.19
CA ALA A 208 -4.07 12.56 -5.97
C ALA A 208 -3.90 13.54 -4.79
N GLN A 209 -2.72 14.13 -4.62
CA GLN A 209 -2.48 15.15 -3.58
C GLN A 209 -3.33 16.39 -3.78
N ALA A 210 -3.50 16.86 -5.01
CA ALA A 210 -4.36 18.01 -5.30
C ALA A 210 -5.83 17.72 -4.92
N ILE A 211 -6.31 16.51 -5.23
CA ILE A 211 -7.65 16.04 -4.84
C ILE A 211 -7.77 15.97 -3.31
N GLU A 212 -6.77 15.39 -2.63
CA GLU A 212 -6.73 15.26 -1.18
C GLU A 212 -6.73 16.62 -0.48
N ASN A 213 -5.94 17.59 -0.97
CA ASN A 213 -5.88 18.94 -0.43
C ASN A 213 -7.22 19.67 -0.55
N GLN A 214 -7.87 19.60 -1.72
CA GLN A 214 -9.21 20.20 -1.91
C GLN A 214 -10.26 19.53 -1.03
N ALA A 215 -10.20 18.20 -0.89
CA ALA A 215 -11.10 17.46 -0.02
C ALA A 215 -10.88 17.84 1.45
N ALA A 216 -9.63 17.97 1.90
CA ALA A 216 -9.28 18.39 3.25
C ALA A 216 -9.79 19.80 3.55
N GLU A 217 -9.61 20.75 2.63
CA GLU A 217 -10.14 22.11 2.74
C GLU A 217 -11.68 22.11 2.84
N PHE A 218 -12.35 21.32 1.99
CA PHE A 218 -13.80 21.17 2.08
C PHE A 218 -14.22 20.61 3.44
N LEU A 219 -13.59 19.53 3.89
CA LEU A 219 -13.94 18.86 5.14
C LEU A 219 -13.72 19.77 6.35
N ALA A 220 -12.64 20.57 6.36
CA ALA A 220 -12.35 21.50 7.44
C ALA A 220 -13.41 22.61 7.57
N ASN A 221 -13.94 23.10 6.44
CA ASN A 221 -14.84 24.24 6.42
C ASN A 221 -16.34 23.85 6.45
N TYR A 222 -16.69 22.69 5.89
CA TYR A 222 -18.08 22.32 5.61
C TYR A 222 -18.52 20.97 6.17
N ALA A 223 -17.66 20.30 6.95
CA ALA A 223 -18.00 19.02 7.56
C ALA A 223 -17.78 19.01 9.08
N ARG A 224 -18.61 18.22 9.77
CA ARG A 224 -18.40 17.78 11.15
C ARG A 224 -18.29 16.27 11.12
N LEU A 225 -17.14 15.74 11.53
CA LEU A 225 -16.83 14.32 11.43
C LEU A 225 -16.71 13.73 12.83
N VAL A 226 -17.56 12.74 13.15
CA VAL A 226 -17.44 11.96 14.39
C VAL A 226 -17.21 10.50 14.00
N PRO A 227 -15.96 9.99 14.13
CA PRO A 227 -15.62 8.63 13.76
C PRO A 227 -16.53 7.60 14.43
N LYS A 228 -16.88 6.54 13.70
CA LYS A 228 -17.73 5.43 14.18
C LYS A 228 -19.11 5.86 14.72
N THR A 229 -19.58 7.07 14.42
CA THR A 229 -20.80 7.64 15.04
C THR A 229 -21.68 8.38 14.05
N GLU A 230 -21.32 9.60 13.65
CA GLU A 230 -22.10 10.39 12.71
C GLU A 230 -21.17 11.42 12.06
N SER A 231 -21.19 11.48 10.74
CA SER A 231 -20.54 12.54 9.99
C SER A 231 -21.56 13.29 9.17
N VAL A 232 -21.38 14.61 9.11
CA VAL A 232 -22.28 15.52 8.41
C VAL A 232 -21.47 16.46 7.56
N PHE A 233 -21.92 16.75 6.33
CA PHE A 233 -21.36 17.82 5.52
C PHE A 233 -22.44 18.59 4.76
N THR A 234 -22.14 19.84 4.43
CA THR A 234 -23.03 20.75 3.70
C THR A 234 -23.11 20.36 2.22
N LEU A 235 -24.32 20.17 1.69
CA LEU A 235 -24.56 19.62 0.35
C LEU A 235 -24.15 20.58 -0.77
N LYS A 236 -24.53 21.86 -0.69
CA LYS A 236 -24.29 22.82 -1.78
C LYS A 236 -22.79 23.01 -2.08
N PRO A 237 -21.91 23.32 -1.10
CA PRO A 237 -20.47 23.44 -1.38
C PRO A 237 -19.87 22.12 -1.86
N TRP A 238 -20.39 20.99 -1.40
CA TRP A 238 -19.94 19.68 -1.87
C TRP A 238 -20.32 19.41 -3.34
N GLN A 239 -21.52 19.81 -3.77
CA GLN A 239 -21.98 19.70 -5.15
C GLN A 239 -21.13 20.55 -6.12
N SER A 240 -20.53 21.63 -5.63
CA SER A 240 -19.62 22.49 -6.41
C SER A 240 -18.21 21.89 -6.57
N LEU A 241 -17.87 20.80 -5.88
CA LEU A 241 -16.58 20.16 -6.01
C LEU A 241 -16.45 19.40 -7.34
N PRO A 242 -15.25 19.34 -7.94
CA PRO A 242 -14.96 18.43 -9.03
C PRO A 242 -15.31 16.98 -8.68
N ASP A 243 -15.69 16.19 -9.68
CA ASP A 243 -16.15 14.80 -9.54
C ASP A 243 -15.25 13.94 -8.66
N ALA A 244 -13.94 13.97 -8.94
CA ALA A 244 -12.96 13.18 -8.21
C ALA A 244 -12.85 13.62 -6.74
N THR A 245 -12.88 14.92 -6.46
CA THR A 245 -12.84 15.48 -5.10
C THR A 245 -14.10 15.13 -4.31
N ALA A 246 -15.27 15.28 -4.92
CA ALA A 246 -16.55 14.92 -4.30
C ALA A 246 -16.63 13.43 -3.95
N GLN A 247 -16.17 12.55 -4.85
CA GLN A 247 -16.10 11.10 -4.60
C GLN A 247 -15.07 10.77 -3.52
N HIS A 248 -13.92 11.45 -3.50
CA HIS A 248 -12.90 11.26 -2.46
C HIS A 248 -13.41 11.65 -1.07
N VAL A 249 -14.14 12.77 -0.96
CA VAL A 249 -14.84 13.17 0.27
C VAL A 249 -15.80 12.08 0.74
N LEU A 250 -16.63 11.53 -0.17
CA LEU A 250 -17.55 10.44 0.18
C LEU A 250 -16.80 9.21 0.70
N ASP A 251 -15.76 8.76 -0.02
CA ASP A 251 -14.96 7.60 0.38
C ASP A 251 -14.35 7.77 1.78
N TYR A 252 -13.75 8.94 2.04
CA TYR A 252 -13.15 9.25 3.34
C TYR A 252 -14.19 9.26 4.45
N VAL A 253 -15.31 9.98 4.27
CA VAL A 253 -16.34 10.13 5.30
C VAL A 253 -17.03 8.79 5.59
N LEU A 254 -17.29 7.98 4.57
CA LEU A 254 -17.90 6.64 4.75
C LEU A 254 -16.97 5.70 5.53
N LYS A 255 -15.67 5.67 5.22
CA LYS A 255 -14.69 4.85 5.95
C LYS A 255 -14.52 5.31 7.39
N LEU A 256 -14.43 6.63 7.61
CA LEU A 256 -14.32 7.20 8.95
C LEU A 256 -15.56 6.90 9.80
N THR A 257 -16.75 7.02 9.20
CA THR A 257 -18.03 6.85 9.90
C THR A 257 -18.33 5.38 10.17
N SER A 258 -18.07 4.47 9.23
CA SER A 258 -18.25 3.03 9.48
C SER A 258 -17.16 2.45 10.40
N GLY A 259 -15.97 3.06 10.41
CA GLY A 259 -14.77 2.46 10.98
C GLY A 259 -14.25 1.26 10.17
N ALA A 260 -14.84 0.99 9.01
CA ALA A 260 -14.38 -0.03 8.08
C ALA A 260 -13.31 0.57 7.16
N TYR A 261 -12.18 -0.12 7.04
CA TYR A 261 -11.10 0.26 6.13
C TYR A 261 -11.23 -0.40 4.74
N ALA A 262 -12.33 -1.13 4.49
CA ALA A 262 -12.54 -1.80 3.22
C ALA A 262 -12.67 -0.77 2.08
N PRO A 263 -12.05 -1.03 0.91
CA PRO A 263 -12.16 -0.14 -0.24
C PRO A 263 -13.59 -0.14 -0.81
N ILE A 264 -14.16 1.05 -1.03
CA ILE A 264 -15.43 1.24 -1.71
C ILE A 264 -15.16 1.35 -3.22
N ARG A 265 -15.97 0.69 -4.04
CA ARG A 265 -15.80 0.73 -5.51
C ARG A 265 -16.05 2.14 -6.04
N SER A 266 -15.19 2.60 -6.95
CA SER A 266 -15.29 3.92 -7.59
C SER A 266 -16.65 4.13 -8.26
N GLU A 267 -17.18 3.12 -8.94
CA GLU A 267 -18.49 3.17 -9.58
C GLU A 267 -19.62 3.42 -8.56
N SER A 268 -19.56 2.77 -7.40
CA SER A 268 -20.54 2.96 -6.33
C SER A 268 -20.51 4.38 -5.76
N LEU A 269 -19.31 4.98 -5.64
CA LEU A 269 -19.14 6.38 -5.22
C LEU A 269 -19.68 7.35 -6.28
N GLY A 270 -19.40 7.10 -7.56
CA GLY A 270 -19.92 7.87 -8.68
C GLY A 270 -21.45 7.84 -8.74
N ASN A 271 -22.05 6.67 -8.60
CA ASN A 271 -23.50 6.49 -8.56
C ASN A 271 -24.13 7.22 -7.36
N LEU A 272 -23.54 7.09 -6.16
CA LEU A 272 -24.02 7.82 -4.98
C LEU A 272 -23.93 9.33 -5.19
N ARG A 273 -22.85 9.82 -5.81
CA ARG A 273 -22.70 11.24 -6.12
C ARG A 273 -23.77 11.75 -7.07
N ALA A 274 -24.02 11.04 -8.17
CA ALA A 274 -25.06 11.40 -9.12
C ALA A 274 -26.44 11.47 -8.44
N MET A 275 -26.73 10.53 -7.53
CA MET A 275 -27.97 10.55 -6.75
C MET A 275 -28.05 11.76 -5.79
N LEU A 276 -26.97 12.09 -5.09
CA LEU A 276 -26.90 13.24 -4.17
C LEU A 276 -26.95 14.61 -4.89
N ALA A 277 -26.58 14.65 -6.17
CA ALA A 277 -26.73 15.83 -7.02
C ALA A 277 -28.19 16.06 -7.48
N GLY A 278 -29.03 15.03 -7.42
CA GLY A 278 -30.44 15.10 -7.83
C GLY A 278 -31.37 15.75 -6.80
N ASN A 279 -32.57 16.12 -7.24
CA ASN A 279 -33.56 16.82 -6.39
C ASN A 279 -34.29 15.90 -5.39
N ASP A 280 -34.42 14.60 -5.71
CA ASP A 280 -35.19 13.60 -4.94
C ASP A 280 -34.30 12.45 -4.43
N PHE A 281 -33.41 12.77 -3.49
CA PHE A 281 -32.57 11.77 -2.84
C PHE A 281 -33.32 11.07 -1.68
N ARG A 282 -33.55 9.77 -1.84
CA ARG A 282 -33.99 8.89 -0.76
C ARG A 282 -32.79 8.31 -0.02
N ALA A 283 -32.97 7.97 1.26
CA ALA A 283 -31.89 7.37 2.04
C ALA A 283 -31.31 6.12 1.36
N LYS A 284 -29.98 5.98 1.36
CA LYS A 284 -29.24 4.87 0.76
C LYS A 284 -28.25 4.29 1.75
N THR A 285 -27.77 3.09 1.46
CA THR A 285 -26.68 2.45 2.21
C THR A 285 -25.50 2.25 1.29
N LEU A 286 -24.30 2.62 1.76
CA LEU A 286 -23.04 2.33 1.09
C LEU A 286 -21.92 2.23 2.13
N GLY A 287 -21.00 1.27 1.98
CA GLY A 287 -19.84 1.15 2.86
C GLY A 287 -20.20 1.02 4.35
N HIS A 288 -21.23 0.23 4.67
CA HIS A 288 -21.76 0.06 6.03
C HIS A 288 -22.24 1.36 6.70
N CYS A 289 -22.61 2.36 5.90
CA CYS A 289 -23.21 3.59 6.39
C CYS A 289 -24.58 3.80 5.74
N ARG A 290 -25.52 4.36 6.50
CA ARG A 290 -26.77 4.93 6.00
C ARG A 290 -26.56 6.41 5.71
N ILE A 291 -26.91 6.82 4.50
CA ILE A 291 -26.79 8.19 3.99
C ILE A 291 -28.19 8.77 3.77
N HIS A 292 -28.45 9.98 4.26
CA HIS A 292 -29.69 10.72 3.99
C HIS A 292 -29.45 12.23 3.95
N ILE A 293 -30.38 12.98 3.36
CA ILE A 293 -30.32 14.45 3.31
C ILE A 293 -31.32 15.02 4.30
N LYS A 294 -30.86 15.96 5.14
CA LYS A 294 -31.71 16.79 5.98
C LYS A 294 -31.74 18.21 5.42
N LYS A 295 -32.92 18.65 4.98
CA LYS A 295 -33.14 20.00 4.45
C LYS A 295 -33.68 20.91 5.56
N THR A 296 -33.17 22.14 5.62
CA THR A 296 -33.74 23.27 6.38
C THR A 296 -34.19 24.36 5.39
N LYS A 297 -34.78 25.46 5.89
CA LYS A 297 -35.24 26.55 5.02
C LYS A 297 -34.13 27.20 4.18
N SER A 298 -32.87 27.13 4.62
CA SER A 298 -31.72 27.78 3.97
C SER A 298 -30.56 26.83 3.61
N ASP A 299 -30.55 25.60 4.13
CA ASP A 299 -29.41 24.68 4.02
C ASP A 299 -29.85 23.23 3.76
N ALA A 300 -29.00 22.43 3.12
CA ALA A 300 -29.19 21.00 2.96
C ALA A 300 -27.91 20.29 3.39
N ARG A 301 -28.04 19.32 4.30
CA ARG A 301 -26.90 18.58 4.85
C ARG A 301 -27.02 17.11 4.52
N VAL A 302 -25.90 16.50 4.12
CA VAL A 302 -25.77 15.06 4.00
C VAL A 302 -25.38 14.52 5.37
N ILE A 303 -26.18 13.62 5.90
CA ILE A 303 -25.94 12.95 7.18
C ILE A 303 -25.61 11.49 6.90
N ILE A 304 -24.49 11.05 7.46
CA ILE A 304 -23.96 9.70 7.32
C ILE A 304 -23.81 9.11 8.71
N THR A 305 -24.44 7.96 8.95
CA THR A 305 -24.36 7.21 10.20
C THR A 305 -23.96 5.76 9.91
N PRO A 306 -23.29 5.05 10.85
CA PRO A 306 -23.09 3.61 10.73
C PRO A 306 -24.44 2.91 10.54
N GLU A 307 -24.45 1.92 9.67
CA GLU A 307 -25.56 0.98 9.63
C GLU A 307 -25.59 0.23 10.96
N ALA A 308 -26.74 0.22 11.63
CA ALA A 308 -26.88 -0.54 12.87
C ALA A 308 -26.50 -1.99 12.59
N ALA A 309 -25.64 -2.58 13.44
CA ALA A 309 -25.37 -4.01 13.38
C ALA A 309 -26.73 -4.72 13.43
N ARG A 310 -27.04 -5.51 12.39
CA ARG A 310 -28.14 -6.46 12.49
C ARG A 310 -27.76 -7.39 13.64
N GLY A 311 -28.41 -7.19 14.78
CA GLY A 311 -28.31 -8.07 15.94
C GLY A 311 -28.74 -9.48 15.59
#